data_AF-A0A4M3JXS8-F1
#
_entry.id   AF-A0A4M3JXS8-F1
#
_cell.length_a   1.000
_cell.length_b   1.000
_cell.length_c   1.000
_cell.angle_alpha   90.00
_cell.angle_beta   90.00
_cell.angle_gamma   90.00
#
_symmetry.space_group_name_H-M   'P 1'
#
loop_
_entity.id
_entity.type
_entity.pdbx_description
1 polymer ?
#
loop_
_entity_poly.entity_id
_entity_poly.type
_entity_poly.pdbx_seq_one_letter_code
_entity_poly.pdbx_strand_id
1 'polypeptide(L)'
;MSITSFVKRIQDITRNDAGVNGDAQRIEQMSLLLFLKIYDSREMVWELEEDEYESIIPEELKWRNWAHAQNGERVLTGDELLDFVNNKLFKELKELEIT
;
A
#
# COMPACT_ATOMS: atom_id res chain seq x y z
N MET A 1 -17.60 9.41 -8.69
CA MET A 1 -17.91 8.29 -7.76
C MET A 1 -17.95 8.87 -6.36
N SER A 2 -18.94 8.54 -5.52
CA SER A 2 -18.94 9.03 -4.13
C SER A 2 -17.94 8.23 -3.29
N ILE A 3 -17.33 8.84 -2.28
CA ILE A 3 -16.44 8.15 -1.32
C ILE A 3 -17.17 6.96 -0.70
N THR A 4 -18.45 7.13 -0.34
CA THR A 4 -19.27 6.04 0.21
C THR A 4 -19.39 4.87 -0.76
N SER A 5 -19.60 5.13 -2.05
CA SER A 5 -19.69 4.06 -3.06
C SER A 5 -18.36 3.36 -3.31
N PHE A 6 -17.25 4.09 -3.18
CA PHE A 6 -15.91 3.53 -3.31
C PHE A 6 -15.57 2.60 -2.15
N VAL A 7 -15.80 3.05 -0.91
CA VAL A 7 -15.59 2.23 0.30
C VAL A 7 -16.42 0.95 0.26
N LYS A 8 -17.71 1.05 -0.12
CA LYS A 8 -18.57 -0.13 -0.28
C LYS A 8 -17.99 -1.14 -1.27
N ARG A 9 -17.48 -0.67 -2.41
CA ARG A 9 -16.86 -1.55 -3.41
C ARG A 9 -15.64 -2.29 -2.86
N ILE A 10 -14.80 -1.64 -2.05
CA ILE A 10 -13.66 -2.32 -1.41
C ILE A 10 -14.15 -3.38 -0.41
N GLN A 11 -15.16 -3.07 0.40
CA GLN A 11 -15.78 -4.03 1.32
C GLN A 11 -16.36 -5.23 0.58
N ASP A 12 -17.04 -5.02 -0.54
CA ASP A 12 -17.62 -6.10 -1.35
C ASP A 12 -16.55 -7.02 -1.94
N ILE A 13 -15.41 -6.47 -2.38
CA ILE A 13 -14.27 -7.25 -2.89
C ILE A 13 -13.65 -8.08 -1.76
N THR A 14 -13.31 -7.43 -0.65
CA THR A 14 -12.63 -8.07 0.50
C THR A 14 -13.50 -9.08 1.24
N ARG A 15 -14.82 -9.06 1.06
CA ARG A 15 -15.73 -10.06 1.63
C ARG A 15 -15.49 -11.47 1.10
N ASN A 16 -14.92 -11.60 -0.11
CA ASN A 16 -14.60 -12.89 -0.70
C ASN A 16 -13.22 -13.41 -0.27
N ASP A 17 -12.48 -12.65 0.53
CA ASP A 17 -11.17 -13.04 1.03
C ASP A 17 -11.31 -14.03 2.20
N ALA A 18 -10.85 -15.27 1.99
CA ALA A 18 -10.91 -16.33 3.01
C ALA A 18 -10.02 -16.06 4.23
N GLY A 19 -9.06 -15.14 4.12
CA GLY A 19 -8.15 -14.71 5.18
C GLY A 19 -8.71 -13.60 6.08
N VAL A 20 -9.86 -13.01 5.75
CA VAL A 20 -10.42 -11.87 6.49
C VAL A 20 -11.79 -12.21 7.12
N ASN A 21 -11.76 -12.47 8.43
CA ASN A 21 -12.94 -12.78 9.24
C ASN A 21 -13.49 -11.54 9.97
N GLY A 22 -14.38 -10.83 9.29
CA GLY A 22 -15.23 -9.79 9.88
C GLY A 22 -14.83 -8.35 9.53
N ASP A 23 -15.65 -7.39 9.98
CA ASP A 23 -15.50 -5.99 9.60
C ASP A 23 -14.26 -5.33 10.19
N ALA A 24 -13.86 -5.71 11.41
CA ALA A 24 -12.69 -5.16 12.07
C ALA A 24 -11.41 -5.43 11.27
N GLN A 25 -11.21 -6.66 10.82
CA GLN A 25 -10.04 -7.03 10.01
C GLN A 25 -10.08 -6.37 8.63
N ARG A 26 -11.25 -6.24 7.99
CA ARG A 26 -11.38 -5.47 6.74
C ARG A 26 -10.98 -4.01 6.93
N ILE A 27 -11.40 -3.38 8.02
CA ILE A 27 -11.04 -2.01 8.34
C ILE A 27 -9.53 -1.87 8.53
N GLU A 28 -8.89 -2.82 9.22
CA GLU A 28 -7.43 -2.84 9.41
C GLU A 28 -6.69 -2.92 8.07
N GLN A 29 -7.05 -3.87 7.20
CA GLN A 29 -6.45 -4.02 5.87
C GLN A 29 -6.63 -2.77 5.02
N MET A 30 -7.83 -2.18 5.01
CA MET A 30 -8.08 -0.92 4.29
C MET A 30 -7.26 0.24 4.85
N SER A 31 -7.15 0.35 6.17
CA SER A 31 -6.42 1.43 6.83
C SER A 31 -4.95 1.42 6.43
N LEU A 32 -4.35 0.23 6.39
CA LEU A 32 -2.95 0.04 6.01
C LEU A 32 -2.68 0.35 4.54
N LEU A 33 -3.53 -0.14 3.63
CA LEU A 33 -3.42 0.16 2.20
C LEU A 33 -3.60 1.65 1.91
N LEU A 34 -4.58 2.29 2.56
CA LEU A 34 -4.82 3.72 2.42
C LEU A 34 -3.65 4.54 2.99
N PHE A 35 -3.09 4.12 4.12
CA PHE A 35 -1.90 4.75 4.69
C PHE A 35 -0.74 4.75 3.69
N LEU A 36 -0.38 3.59 3.15
CA LEU A 36 0.73 3.48 2.18
C LEU A 36 0.48 4.31 0.93
N LYS A 37 -0.74 4.30 0.37
CA LYS A 37 -1.08 5.11 -0.81
C LYS A 37 -1.00 6.61 -0.54
N ILE A 38 -1.54 7.05 0.61
CA ILE A 38 -1.56 8.47 0.97
C ILE A 38 -0.15 8.95 1.29
N TYR A 39 0.64 8.15 2.01
CA TYR A 39 2.03 8.48 2.32
C TYR A 39 2.84 8.65 1.04
N ASP A 40 2.81 7.69 0.12
CA ASP A 40 3.47 7.80 -1.20
C ASP A 40 3.02 9.05 -1.98
N SER A 41 1.73 9.39 -1.95
CA SER A 41 1.26 10.65 -2.58
C SER A 41 1.84 11.90 -1.93
N ARG A 42 2.15 11.86 -0.63
CA ARG A 42 2.80 12.97 0.09
C ARG A 42 4.30 13.01 -0.20
N GLU A 43 4.96 11.85 -0.27
CA GLU A 43 6.36 11.76 -0.67
C GLU A 43 6.60 12.36 -2.04
N MET A 44 5.73 12.08 -3.01
CA MET A 44 5.84 12.69 -4.34
C MET A 44 5.79 14.24 -4.31
N VAL A 45 5.12 14.83 -3.31
CA VAL A 45 5.09 16.28 -3.14
C VAL A 45 6.38 16.76 -2.48
N TRP A 46 6.83 16.08 -1.42
CA TRP A 46 8.07 16.43 -0.73
C TRP A 46 9.30 16.28 -1.63
N GLU A 47 9.38 15.21 -2.42
CA GLU A 47 10.42 15.00 -3.44
C GLU A 47 10.49 16.13 -4.49
N LEU A 48 9.42 16.92 -4.64
CA LEU A 48 9.38 18.07 -5.56
C LEU A 48 9.56 19.42 -4.87
N GLU A 49 9.11 19.56 -3.62
CA GLU A 49 9.07 20.82 -2.88
C GLU A 49 10.28 21.01 -1.94
N GLU A 50 10.93 19.92 -1.53
CA GLU A 50 12.00 19.89 -0.54
C GLU A 50 13.28 19.29 -1.16
N ASP A 51 14.25 20.16 -1.49
CA ASP A 51 15.48 19.77 -2.20
C ASP A 51 16.33 18.70 -1.47
N GLU A 52 16.22 18.65 -0.14
CA GLU A 52 16.97 17.71 0.73
C GLU A 52 16.08 16.59 1.30
N TYR A 53 14.90 16.37 0.73
CA TYR A 53 14.01 15.31 1.19
C TYR A 53 14.60 13.92 0.91
N GLU A 54 14.75 13.12 1.96
CA GLU A 54 15.10 11.71 1.89
C GLU A 54 13.93 10.86 2.41
N SER A 55 13.48 9.93 1.59
CA SER A 55 12.43 9.00 1.97
C SER A 55 12.90 8.04 3.05
N ILE A 56 12.10 7.86 4.10
CA ILE A 56 12.31 6.79 5.10
C ILE A 56 11.91 5.41 4.56
N ILE A 57 11.22 5.35 3.42
CA ILE A 57 10.74 4.10 2.82
C ILE A 57 11.70 3.72 1.68
N PRO A 58 12.34 2.54 1.74
CA PRO A 58 13.15 2.03 0.65
C PRO A 58 12.39 2.02 -0.68
N GLU A 59 13.08 2.33 -1.77
CA GLU A 59 12.43 2.55 -3.08
C GLU A 59 11.54 1.37 -3.49
N GLU A 60 11.99 0.12 -3.35
CA GLU A 60 11.19 -1.06 -3.68
C GLU A 60 9.88 -1.22 -2.87
N LEU A 61 9.78 -0.59 -1.70
CA LEU A 61 8.64 -0.70 -0.79
C LEU A 61 7.63 0.43 -1.00
N LYS A 62 8.03 1.52 -1.66
CA LYS A 62 7.15 2.64 -2.00
C LYS A 62 5.96 2.14 -2.80
N TRP A 63 4.76 2.59 -2.44
CA TRP A 63 3.50 2.12 -3.02
C TRP A 63 3.52 2.10 -4.55
N ARG A 64 4.04 3.17 -5.17
CA ARG A 64 4.11 3.33 -6.62
C ARG A 64 4.91 2.24 -7.36
N ASN A 65 5.81 1.54 -6.67
CA ASN A 65 6.73 0.57 -7.27
C ASN A 65 6.22 -0.88 -7.25
N TRP A 66 5.10 -1.16 -6.57
CA TRP A 66 4.51 -2.51 -6.55
C TRP A 66 2.99 -2.53 -6.72
N ALA A 67 2.29 -1.48 -6.27
CA ALA A 67 0.82 -1.43 -6.24
C ALA A 67 0.20 -0.80 -7.50
N HIS A 68 1.00 -0.18 -8.36
CA HIS A 68 0.53 0.50 -9.56
C HIS A 68 1.42 0.17 -10.77
N ALA A 69 0.83 -0.15 -11.91
CA ALA A 69 1.59 -0.28 -13.17
C ALA A 69 1.91 1.11 -13.69
N GLN A 70 3.16 1.55 -13.58
CA GLN A 70 3.65 2.63 -14.43
C GLN A 70 4.22 2.05 -15.73
N ASN A 71 3.98 2.74 -16.85
CA ASN A 71 4.65 2.50 -18.14
C ASN A 71 4.60 1.06 -18.72
N GLY A 72 3.56 0.29 -18.40
CA GLY A 72 3.37 -1.07 -18.94
C GLY A 72 4.13 -2.16 -18.17
N GLU A 73 4.71 -1.84 -17.01
CA GLU A 73 5.29 -2.84 -16.12
C GLU A 73 4.23 -3.66 -15.39
N ARG A 74 4.60 -4.89 -15.04
CA ARG A 74 3.71 -5.87 -14.39
C ARG A 74 3.43 -5.43 -12.95
N VAL A 75 2.16 -5.26 -12.61
CA VAL A 75 1.71 -5.15 -11.21
C VAL A 75 1.89 -6.51 -10.53
N LEU A 76 2.42 -6.52 -9.31
CA LEU A 76 2.45 -7.74 -8.50
C LEU A 76 1.01 -8.19 -8.24
N THR A 77 0.71 -9.46 -8.51
CA THR A 77 -0.61 -10.06 -8.28
C THR A 77 -0.47 -11.52 -7.84
N GLY A 78 -1.55 -12.10 -7.30
CA GLY A 78 -1.58 -13.51 -6.90
C GLY A 78 -0.50 -13.84 -5.88
N ASP A 79 0.11 -15.02 -6.02
CA ASP A 79 1.11 -15.53 -5.07
C ASP A 79 2.36 -14.64 -4.99
N GLU A 80 2.76 -14.00 -6.10
CA GLU A 80 3.90 -13.08 -6.10
C GLU A 80 3.63 -11.84 -5.23
N LEU A 81 2.39 -11.31 -5.26
CA LEU A 81 2.00 -10.21 -4.39
C LEU A 81 1.95 -10.65 -2.93
N LEU A 82 1.39 -11.83 -2.66
CA LEU A 82 1.30 -12.36 -1.29
C LEU A 82 2.68 -12.59 -0.68
N ASP A 83 3.62 -13.15 -1.44
CA ASP A 83 5.00 -13.35 -1.00
C ASP A 83 5.69 -12.01 -0.70
N PHE A 84 5.60 -11.06 -1.63
CA PHE A 84 6.16 -9.72 -1.42
C PHE A 84 5.59 -9.03 -0.18
N VAL A 85 4.27 -9.01 -0.02
CA VAL A 85 3.60 -8.31 1.10
C VAL A 85 3.98 -8.96 2.44
N ASN A 86 3.90 -10.29 2.53
CA ASN A 86 4.08 -11.01 3.80
C ASN A 86 5.55 -11.15 4.21
N ASN A 87 6.44 -11.40 3.25
CA ASN A 87 7.83 -11.76 3.55
C ASN A 87 8.81 -10.61 3.36
N LYS A 88 8.42 -9.56 2.62
CA LYS A 88 9.27 -8.39 2.37
C LYS A 88 8.67 -7.10 2.96
N LEU A 89 7.56 -6.61 2.40
CA LEU A 89 7.00 -5.29 2.69
C LEU A 89 6.78 -5.06 4.19
N PHE A 90 5.98 -5.89 4.85
CA PHE A 90 5.68 -5.68 6.27
C PHE A 90 6.87 -5.95 7.19
N LYS A 91 7.74 -6.89 6.81
CA LYS A 91 8.92 -7.20 7.58
C LYS A 91 9.87 -6.01 7.61
N GLU A 92 10.23 -5.48 6.43
CA GLU A 92 11.19 -4.39 6.32
C GLU A 92 10.62 -3.07 6.86
N LEU A 93 9.33 -2.76 6.60
CA LEU A 93 8.69 -1.57 7.17
C LEU A 93 8.69 -1.58 8.71
N LYS A 94 8.60 -2.76 9.33
CA LYS A 94 8.65 -2.92 10.79
C LYS A 94 10.06 -2.76 11.36
N GLU A 95 11.08 -3.08 10.56
CA GLU A 95 12.49 -3.01 10.92
C GLU A 95 13.12 -1.65 10.61
N LEU A 96 12.35 -0.70 10.06
CA LEU A 96 12.84 0.66 9.77
C LEU A 96 13.33 1.35 11.03
N GLU A 97 14.61 1.72 11.01
CA GLU A 97 15.21 2.62 12.00
C GLU A 97 15.08 4.05 11.48
N ILE A 98 14.27 4.85 12.17
CA ILE A 98 14.14 6.29 11.88
C ILE A 98 15.26 6.99 12.64
N THR A 99 16.31 7.39 11.93
CA THR A 99 17.43 8.20 12.47
C THR A 99 17.22 9.68 12.26
#